data_AF-A0A950L455-F1
#
_entry.id   AF-A0A950L455-F1
#
_cell.length_a   1.000
_cell.length_b   1.000
_cell.length_c   1.000
_cell.angle_alpha   90.00
_cell.angle_beta   90.00
_cell.angle_gamma   90.00
#
_symmetry.space_group_name_H-M   'P 1'
#
loop_
_entity.id
_entity.type
_entity.pdbx_description
1 polymer ?
#
loop_
_entity_poly.entity_id
_entity_poly.type
_entity_poly.pdbx_seq_one_letter_code
_entity_poly.pdbx_strand_id
1 'polypeptide(L)'
;YATPQSPLTTVTVPFSAAQKAGDLNVAIVGWNDATTQISSLTDSNGNHYQLAVGPTVLTGSAPLTQAVYYAKNIAAAAAGANTLTVQFNAAAISADIRILEYSGVDPLSPLDVSAAATGNSATSSSGAVMTKNAIDLLVGANLVWTGTTGPGAGWTERMITNPDGDIAEDRKVSAVGSYSASASLNGAGPWLMHMVAFRAAGSPSPTPTPTPTPTPTPTPTPTPAPTPTPSPTPRATPTPSPTPTPSISLTWNADAPTNNPSTNTVGYHLHTGFSSGNYTQTTDLGNTTAVSVPLQQSGATYYFVVTAYNSAGTDSPASNQVSVTAP
;
A
#
# COMPACT_ATOMS: atom_id res chain seq x y z
N TYR A 1 17.23 -12.05 13.52
CA TYR A 1 16.71 -10.73 13.09
C TYR A 1 17.89 -9.76 12.94
N ALA A 2 17.67 -8.58 12.35
CA ALA A 2 18.61 -7.47 12.37
C ALA A 2 17.89 -6.15 12.63
N THR A 3 18.46 -5.30 13.46
CA THR A 3 17.92 -4.01 13.93
C THR A 3 18.95 -2.89 13.78
N PRO A 4 19.45 -2.59 12.56
CA PRO A 4 20.40 -1.50 12.36
C PRO A 4 19.84 -0.16 12.86
N GLN A 5 20.55 0.46 13.80
CA GLN A 5 20.17 1.72 14.45
C GLN A 5 20.62 2.97 13.66
N SER A 6 21.00 2.78 12.40
CA SER A 6 21.38 3.83 11.45
C SER A 6 20.65 3.58 10.13
N PRO A 7 20.27 4.62 9.37
CA PRO A 7 19.63 4.43 8.08
C PRO A 7 20.51 3.65 7.09
N LEU A 8 19.97 2.62 6.45
CA LEU A 8 20.68 1.77 5.49
C LEU A 8 19.85 1.50 4.24
N THR A 9 20.50 1.43 3.08
CA THR A 9 19.88 1.00 1.82
C THR A 9 19.84 -0.52 1.68
N THR A 10 20.68 -1.25 2.44
CA THR A 10 20.77 -2.71 2.41
C THR A 10 20.91 -3.24 3.84
N VAL A 11 20.11 -4.24 4.18
CA VAL A 11 20.17 -4.96 5.46
C VAL A 11 20.25 -6.45 5.19
N THR A 12 21.15 -7.14 5.89
CA THR A 12 21.32 -8.59 5.77
C THR A 12 21.03 -9.30 7.09
N VAL A 13 20.45 -10.49 7.02
CA VAL A 13 20.13 -11.33 8.19
C VAL A 13 20.50 -12.78 7.91
N PRO A 14 21.50 -13.35 8.60
CA PRO A 14 21.83 -14.77 8.45
C PRO A 14 20.80 -15.65 9.18
N PHE A 15 20.43 -16.77 8.56
CA PHE A 15 19.72 -17.86 9.24
C PHE A 15 20.73 -18.60 10.13
N SER A 16 20.64 -18.40 11.45
CA SER A 16 21.59 -18.98 12.40
C SER A 16 21.42 -20.49 12.59
N ALA A 17 20.23 -21.02 12.34
CA ALA A 17 19.93 -22.45 12.37
C ALA A 17 20.06 -23.08 10.98
N ALA A 18 20.25 -24.40 10.92
CA ALA A 18 20.21 -25.14 9.67
C ALA A 18 18.78 -25.18 9.12
N GLN A 19 18.64 -24.89 7.83
CA GLN A 19 17.36 -24.90 7.14
C GLN A 19 17.11 -26.23 6.44
N LYS A 20 15.86 -26.66 6.45
CA LYS A 20 15.43 -27.93 5.88
C LYS A 20 14.79 -27.74 4.51
N ALA A 21 15.16 -28.62 3.58
CA ALA A 21 14.53 -28.63 2.26
C ALA A 21 13.01 -28.87 2.39
N GLY A 22 12.23 -28.06 1.68
CA GLY A 22 10.76 -28.14 1.67
C GLY A 22 10.06 -27.27 2.71
N ASP A 23 10.79 -26.67 3.64
CA ASP A 23 10.21 -25.78 4.66
C ASP A 23 9.83 -24.41 4.04
N LEU A 24 9.18 -23.59 4.87
CA LEU A 24 8.75 -22.22 4.55
C LEU A 24 9.66 -21.23 5.29
N ASN A 25 10.27 -20.29 4.56
CA ASN A 25 10.83 -19.09 5.18
C ASN A 25 9.78 -17.98 5.22
N VAL A 26 9.74 -17.24 6.31
CA VAL A 26 8.97 -16.00 6.47
C VAL A 26 9.93 -14.87 6.80
N ALA A 27 9.86 -13.78 6.04
CA ALA A 27 10.65 -12.58 6.23
C ALA A 27 9.71 -11.39 6.51
N ILE A 28 9.80 -10.83 7.70
CA ILE A 28 9.05 -9.64 8.12
C ILE A 28 10.02 -8.47 8.06
N VAL A 29 9.65 -7.44 7.32
CA VAL A 29 10.49 -6.27 7.04
C VAL A 29 9.75 -5.02 7.50
N GLY A 30 10.23 -4.38 8.56
CA GLY A 30 9.69 -3.14 9.12
C GLY A 30 10.69 -1.98 9.00
N TRP A 31 10.21 -0.75 8.88
CA TRP A 31 11.02 0.48 8.94
C TRP A 31 10.17 1.72 9.28
N ASN A 32 10.79 2.77 9.80
CA ASN A 32 10.11 3.95 10.35
C ASN A 32 10.04 5.11 9.33
N ASP A 33 9.62 4.80 8.11
CA ASP A 33 9.39 5.77 7.02
C ASP A 33 8.21 5.31 6.16
N ALA A 34 7.42 6.24 5.62
CA ALA A 34 6.26 6.00 4.77
C ALA A 34 6.58 5.99 3.25
N THR A 35 7.77 6.45 2.86
CA THR A 35 8.13 6.70 1.44
C THR A 35 9.16 5.72 0.90
N THR A 36 10.16 5.34 1.69
CA THR A 36 11.10 4.27 1.34
C THR A 36 10.34 2.97 1.05
N GLN A 37 10.77 2.25 0.01
CA GLN A 37 10.19 0.98 -0.44
C GLN A 37 11.26 -0.10 -0.54
N ILE A 38 10.86 -1.35 -0.37
CA ILE A 38 11.71 -2.52 -0.67
C ILE A 38 11.86 -2.62 -2.18
N SER A 39 13.10 -2.55 -2.67
CA SER A 39 13.43 -2.69 -4.09
C SER A 39 13.76 -4.14 -4.46
N SER A 40 14.36 -4.90 -3.54
CA SER A 40 14.54 -6.34 -3.70
C SER A 40 14.67 -7.07 -2.36
N LEU A 41 14.34 -8.36 -2.36
CA LEU A 41 14.47 -9.26 -1.22
C LEU A 41 14.87 -10.64 -1.73
N THR A 42 16.09 -11.05 -1.41
CA THR A 42 16.71 -12.29 -1.89
C THR A 42 17.43 -12.98 -0.76
N ASP A 43 17.80 -14.25 -0.94
CA ASP A 43 18.76 -14.89 -0.05
C ASP A 43 19.89 -15.58 -0.81
N SER A 44 20.97 -15.91 -0.10
CA SER A 44 22.17 -16.50 -0.71
C SER A 44 21.98 -17.96 -1.16
N ASN A 45 20.85 -18.59 -0.80
CA ASN A 45 20.50 -19.95 -1.22
C ASN A 45 19.55 -19.99 -2.43
N GLY A 46 19.20 -18.83 -2.98
CA GLY A 46 18.39 -18.71 -4.19
C GLY A 46 16.90 -18.96 -4.00
N ASN A 47 16.38 -18.87 -2.76
CA ASN A 47 14.95 -19.05 -2.52
C ASN A 47 14.14 -17.87 -3.10
N HIS A 48 12.95 -18.17 -3.60
CA HIS A 48 12.06 -17.18 -4.22
C HIS A 48 11.04 -16.65 -3.22
N TYR A 49 11.19 -15.39 -2.82
CA TYR A 49 10.29 -14.72 -1.89
C TYR A 49 9.11 -14.05 -2.62
N GLN A 50 7.92 -14.24 -2.07
CA GLN A 50 6.65 -13.66 -2.52
C GLN A 50 6.04 -12.84 -1.40
N LEU A 51 5.36 -11.76 -1.75
CA LEU A 51 4.66 -10.90 -0.79
C LEU A 51 3.40 -11.62 -0.26
N ALA A 52 3.27 -11.71 1.06
CA ALA A 52 2.05 -12.21 1.73
C ALA A 52 1.10 -11.09 2.15
N VAL A 53 1.65 -9.98 2.67
CA VAL A 53 0.88 -8.81 3.11
C VAL A 53 1.76 -7.57 3.14
N GLY A 54 1.17 -6.41 2.84
CA GLY A 54 1.83 -5.12 2.84
C GLY A 54 2.40 -4.71 1.48
N PRO A 55 3.26 -3.68 1.40
CA PRO A 55 3.61 -2.82 2.53
C PRO A 55 2.37 -2.12 3.07
N THR A 56 2.16 -2.22 4.38
CA THR A 56 1.15 -1.44 5.09
C THR A 56 1.86 -0.24 5.67
N VAL A 57 1.28 0.94 5.52
CA VAL A 57 1.89 2.21 5.91
C VAL A 57 1.00 2.90 6.93
N LEU A 58 1.55 3.17 8.11
CA LEU A 58 1.02 4.17 9.03
C LEU A 58 1.70 5.50 8.73
N THR A 59 0.91 6.50 8.35
CA THR A 59 1.39 7.87 8.07
C THR A 59 1.24 8.76 9.30
N GLY A 60 1.87 9.93 9.28
CA GLY A 60 1.80 10.92 10.37
C GLY A 60 3.18 11.27 10.94
N SER A 61 3.21 11.81 12.15
CA SER A 61 4.45 12.24 12.83
C SER A 61 5.35 11.09 13.28
N ALA A 62 4.82 9.87 13.31
CA ALA A 62 5.50 8.65 13.74
C ALA A 62 5.22 7.55 12.69
N PRO A 63 5.79 7.69 11.48
CA PRO A 63 5.48 6.78 10.38
C PRO A 63 6.05 5.40 10.64
N LEU A 64 5.33 4.36 10.21
CA LEU A 64 5.75 2.96 10.24
C LEU A 64 5.35 2.30 8.93
N THR A 65 6.24 1.52 8.34
CA THR A 65 5.93 0.66 7.20
C THR A 65 6.41 -0.76 7.46
N GLN A 66 5.56 -1.75 7.19
CA GLN A 66 5.93 -3.15 7.29
C GLN A 66 5.39 -3.95 6.11
N ALA A 67 6.13 -4.96 5.68
CA ALA A 67 5.69 -5.99 4.75
C ALA A 67 6.14 -7.38 5.23
N VAL A 68 5.36 -8.41 4.91
CA VAL A 68 5.73 -9.82 5.15
C VAL A 68 5.85 -10.54 3.82
N TYR A 69 7.00 -11.16 3.62
CA TYR A 69 7.32 -12.02 2.49
C TYR A 69 7.48 -13.46 2.96
N TYR A 70 7.33 -14.41 2.05
CA TYR A 70 7.61 -15.82 2.31
C TYR A 70 8.26 -16.49 1.11
N ALA A 71 9.12 -17.47 1.37
CA ALA A 71 9.61 -18.39 0.36
C ALA A 71 9.14 -19.80 0.73
N LYS A 72 8.46 -20.47 -0.22
CA LYS A 72 7.93 -21.82 -0.05
C LYS A 72 8.90 -22.84 -0.61
N ASN A 73 8.87 -24.07 -0.08
CA ASN A 73 9.66 -25.18 -0.59
C ASN A 73 11.15 -24.81 -0.70
N ILE A 74 11.70 -24.25 0.38
CA ILE A 74 13.06 -23.72 0.37
C ILE A 74 14.10 -24.82 0.13
N ALA A 75 15.26 -24.44 -0.39
CA ALA A 75 16.43 -25.31 -0.40
C ALA A 75 17.03 -25.45 1.01
N ALA A 76 17.57 -26.62 1.32
CA ALA A 76 18.29 -26.84 2.58
C ALA A 76 19.54 -25.95 2.64
N ALA A 77 19.92 -25.53 3.85
CA ALA A 77 21.15 -24.81 4.11
C ALA A 77 21.74 -25.23 5.46
N ALA A 78 23.07 -25.29 5.57
CA ALA A 78 23.70 -25.43 6.87
C ALA A 78 23.46 -24.17 7.73
N ALA A 79 23.59 -24.31 9.05
CA ALA A 79 23.52 -23.18 9.97
C ALA A 79 24.48 -22.06 9.54
N GLY A 80 23.95 -20.83 9.39
CA GLY A 80 24.70 -19.66 8.96
C GLY A 80 25.04 -19.60 7.46
N ALA A 81 24.71 -20.61 6.65
CA ALA A 81 25.06 -20.65 5.23
C ALA A 81 24.09 -19.85 4.34
N ASN A 82 22.84 -19.65 4.78
CA ASN A 82 21.88 -18.81 4.09
C ASN A 82 21.75 -17.44 4.76
N THR A 83 21.76 -16.38 3.97
CA THR A 83 21.60 -15.00 4.42
C THR A 83 20.55 -14.29 3.58
N LEU A 84 19.49 -13.80 4.24
CA LEU A 84 18.52 -12.90 3.64
C LEU A 84 19.16 -11.53 3.42
N THR A 85 18.93 -10.93 2.26
CA THR A 85 19.32 -9.56 1.91
C THR A 85 18.09 -8.77 1.49
N VAL A 86 17.80 -7.69 2.21
CA VAL A 86 16.76 -6.72 1.88
C VAL A 86 17.43 -5.46 1.34
N GLN A 87 17.01 -5.02 0.15
CA GLN A 87 17.44 -3.74 -0.43
C GLN A 87 16.26 -2.80 -0.50
N PHE A 88 16.52 -1.54 -0.21
CA PHE A 88 15.56 -0.45 -0.26
C PHE A 88 15.92 0.51 -1.40
N ASN A 89 14.93 1.25 -1.91
CA ASN A 89 15.15 2.27 -2.93
C ASN A 89 15.77 3.58 -2.38
N ALA A 90 15.79 3.73 -1.05
CA ALA A 90 16.40 4.79 -0.28
C ALA A 90 16.87 4.23 1.08
N ALA A 91 17.59 5.01 1.88
CA ALA A 91 18.04 4.54 3.19
C ALA A 91 16.84 4.42 4.16
N ALA A 92 16.48 3.19 4.52
CA ALA A 92 15.38 2.92 5.45
C ALA A 92 15.80 3.29 6.88
N ILE A 93 14.95 4.07 7.56
CA ILE A 93 15.17 4.52 8.94
C ILE A 93 14.73 3.40 9.90
N SER A 94 15.60 3.02 10.85
CA SER A 94 15.32 2.01 11.88
C SER A 94 14.71 0.74 11.28
N ALA A 95 15.39 0.17 10.28
CA ALA A 95 14.91 -1.06 9.68
C ALA A 95 14.98 -2.20 10.70
N ASP A 96 13.90 -2.97 10.82
CA ASP A 96 13.83 -4.18 11.62
C ASP A 96 13.43 -5.35 10.73
N ILE A 97 14.35 -6.32 10.61
CA ILE A 97 14.18 -7.50 9.76
C ILE A 97 14.11 -8.75 10.63
N ARG A 98 12.93 -9.39 10.71
CA ARG A 98 12.70 -10.64 11.43
C ARG A 98 12.54 -11.79 10.44
N ILE A 99 13.23 -12.91 10.69
CA ILE A 99 13.18 -14.10 9.83
C ILE A 99 12.82 -15.34 10.64
N LEU A 100 11.97 -16.19 10.07
CA LEU A 100 11.45 -17.42 10.68
C LEU A 100 11.45 -18.55 9.65
N GLU A 101 11.58 -19.78 10.12
CA GLU A 101 11.45 -21.00 9.31
C GLU A 101 10.37 -21.91 9.91
N TYR A 102 9.55 -22.51 9.06
CA TYR A 102 8.47 -23.40 9.45
C TYR A 102 8.42 -24.66 8.59
N SER A 103 8.37 -25.81 9.26
CA SER A 103 8.10 -27.10 8.63
C SER A 103 6.60 -27.40 8.57
N GLY A 104 6.21 -28.26 7.61
CA GLY A 104 4.85 -28.78 7.50
C GLY A 104 3.83 -27.83 6.87
N VAL A 105 4.30 -26.77 6.20
CA VAL A 105 3.48 -25.86 5.40
C VAL A 105 3.36 -26.38 3.95
N ASP A 106 2.25 -26.11 3.26
CA ASP A 106 2.03 -26.50 1.86
C ASP A 106 3.17 -25.97 0.95
N PRO A 107 3.96 -26.84 0.31
CA PRO A 107 5.12 -26.42 -0.48
C PRO A 107 4.74 -25.77 -1.82
N LEU A 108 3.47 -25.87 -2.24
CA LEU A 108 2.99 -25.39 -3.54
C LEU A 108 2.14 -24.13 -3.41
N SER A 109 1.21 -24.08 -2.47
CA SER A 109 0.28 -22.95 -2.31
C SER A 109 0.01 -22.65 -0.84
N PRO A 110 1.02 -22.12 -0.12
CA PRO A 110 0.95 -21.94 1.32
C PRO A 110 0.06 -20.78 1.75
N LEU A 111 -0.01 -19.67 1.04
CA LEU A 111 -0.77 -18.50 1.51
C LEU A 111 -2.28 -18.77 1.48
N ASP A 112 -2.95 -18.63 2.63
CA ASP A 112 -4.42 -18.74 2.75
C ASP A 112 -5.10 -17.36 2.71
N VAL A 113 -4.85 -16.58 3.77
CA VAL A 113 -5.39 -15.24 4.00
C VAL A 113 -4.39 -14.39 4.77
N SER A 114 -4.56 -13.08 4.72
CA SER A 114 -3.80 -12.15 5.55
C SER A 114 -4.68 -11.01 6.04
N ALA A 115 -4.27 -10.40 7.15
CA ALA A 115 -4.87 -9.22 7.74
C ALA A 115 -3.79 -8.22 8.12
N ALA A 116 -4.12 -6.95 8.03
CA ALA A 116 -3.25 -5.85 8.42
C ALA A 116 -4.08 -4.73 9.01
N ALA A 117 -3.57 -4.13 10.07
CA ALA A 117 -4.13 -2.91 10.61
C ALA A 117 -3.03 -2.04 11.23
N THR A 118 -3.35 -0.76 11.38
CA THR A 118 -2.53 0.23 12.06
C THR A 118 -3.38 0.88 13.15
N GLY A 119 -2.73 1.45 14.16
CA GLY A 119 -3.44 2.14 15.23
C GLY A 119 -2.52 2.84 16.20
N ASN A 120 -3.13 3.41 17.23
CA ASN A 120 -2.44 4.04 18.34
C ASN A 120 -3.16 3.67 19.65
N SER A 121 -2.64 2.68 20.36
CA SER A 121 -3.19 2.15 21.60
C SER A 121 -2.14 1.31 22.32
N ALA A 122 -2.45 0.79 23.52
CA ALA A 122 -1.55 -0.09 24.28
C ALA A 122 -1.58 -1.56 23.83
N THR A 123 -2.25 -1.87 22.72
CA THR A 123 -2.36 -3.22 22.17
C THR A 123 -2.41 -3.14 20.65
N SER A 124 -1.45 -3.77 19.98
CA SER A 124 -1.49 -3.92 18.53
C SER A 124 -2.44 -5.05 18.15
N SER A 125 -3.18 -4.91 17.05
CA SER A 125 -4.07 -5.96 16.53
C SER A 125 -4.11 -5.92 15.01
N SER A 126 -4.05 -7.07 14.35
CA SER A 126 -4.11 -7.16 12.88
C SER A 126 -5.49 -6.88 12.30
N GLY A 127 -6.51 -6.74 13.15
CA GLY A 127 -7.90 -6.98 12.78
C GLY A 127 -8.17 -8.49 12.59
N ALA A 128 -9.44 -8.86 12.57
CA ALA A 128 -9.85 -10.26 12.41
C ALA A 128 -10.05 -10.61 10.92
N VAL A 129 -9.58 -11.79 10.51
CA VAL A 129 -9.84 -12.37 9.18
C VAL A 129 -10.25 -13.82 9.31
N MET A 130 -11.14 -14.26 8.42
CA MET A 130 -11.61 -15.64 8.37
C MET A 130 -10.65 -16.48 7.52
N THR A 131 -10.08 -17.54 8.08
CA THR A 131 -9.31 -18.52 7.29
C THR A 131 -10.23 -19.26 6.33
N LYS A 132 -9.72 -19.69 5.18
CA LYS A 132 -10.44 -20.55 4.24
C LYS A 132 -10.06 -22.01 4.43
N ASN A 133 -8.93 -22.27 5.11
CA ASN A 133 -8.46 -23.60 5.44
C ASN A 133 -8.58 -23.84 6.95
N ALA A 134 -8.83 -25.11 7.30
CA ALA A 134 -9.00 -25.49 8.69
C ALA A 134 -7.65 -25.60 9.40
N ILE A 135 -6.63 -26.12 8.71
CA ILE A 135 -5.32 -26.38 9.30
C ILE A 135 -4.32 -25.36 8.77
N ASP A 136 -4.15 -24.29 9.54
CA ASP A 136 -3.23 -23.21 9.21
C ASP A 136 -2.20 -22.98 10.31
N LEU A 137 -1.00 -22.61 9.88
CA LEU A 137 -0.04 -21.86 10.67
C LEU A 137 -0.36 -20.38 10.53
N LEU A 138 -0.69 -19.71 11.62
CA LEU A 138 -0.82 -18.26 11.67
C LEU A 138 0.50 -17.65 12.14
N VAL A 139 0.98 -16.62 11.45
CA VAL A 139 2.15 -15.84 11.83
C VAL A 139 1.71 -14.39 12.04
N GLY A 140 1.95 -13.86 13.22
CA GLY A 140 1.66 -12.49 13.62
C GLY A 140 2.96 -11.69 13.74
N ALA A 141 2.95 -10.42 13.33
CA ALA A 141 4.09 -9.55 13.56
C ALA A 141 3.66 -8.08 13.66
N ASN A 142 4.10 -7.41 14.72
CA ASN A 142 3.93 -5.96 14.84
C ASN A 142 5.20 -5.21 14.44
N LEU A 143 5.02 -3.92 14.19
CA LEU A 143 6.04 -2.89 14.19
C LEU A 143 5.52 -1.77 15.09
N VAL A 144 6.33 -1.29 16.04
CA VAL A 144 5.88 -0.35 17.08
C VAL A 144 6.85 0.82 17.28
N TRP A 145 6.32 1.95 17.75
CA TRP A 145 7.14 3.06 18.25
C TRP A 145 7.48 2.96 19.75
N THR A 146 6.78 2.07 20.46
CA THR A 146 6.96 1.81 21.90
C THR A 146 7.79 0.53 22.08
N GLY A 147 7.44 -0.34 23.02
CA GLY A 147 7.95 -1.72 23.05
C GLY A 147 6.84 -2.73 23.28
N THR A 148 7.03 -3.94 22.77
CA THR A 148 6.13 -5.08 23.01
C THR A 148 6.51 -5.80 24.30
N THR A 149 5.52 -6.18 25.11
CA THR A 149 5.72 -6.89 26.38
C THR A 149 5.39 -8.37 26.31
N GLY A 150 4.71 -8.81 25.26
CA GLY A 150 4.42 -10.22 25.01
C GLY A 150 3.36 -10.44 23.93
N PRO A 151 3.15 -11.72 23.56
CA PRO A 151 2.25 -12.12 22.50
C PRO A 151 0.78 -12.01 22.92
N GLY A 152 -0.10 -12.17 21.95
CA GLY A 152 -1.54 -12.23 22.17
C GLY A 152 -1.97 -13.50 22.88
N ALA A 153 -3.19 -13.50 23.42
CA ALA A 153 -3.74 -14.69 24.04
C ALA A 153 -3.83 -15.86 23.03
N GLY A 154 -3.20 -16.99 23.37
CA GLY A 154 -3.14 -18.18 22.52
C GLY A 154 -2.10 -18.13 21.41
N TRP A 155 -1.25 -17.10 21.37
CA TRP A 155 -0.11 -16.97 20.49
C TRP A 155 1.19 -17.30 21.23
N THR A 156 2.16 -17.83 20.49
CA THR A 156 3.51 -18.13 21.00
C THR A 156 4.47 -17.06 20.52
N GLU A 157 5.15 -16.39 21.44
CA GLU A 157 6.24 -15.49 21.09
C GLU A 157 7.39 -16.26 20.45
N ARG A 158 7.89 -15.77 19.31
CA ARG A 158 9.07 -16.34 18.63
C ARG A 158 10.28 -15.45 18.80
N MET A 159 10.07 -14.14 18.79
CA MET A 159 11.08 -13.14 19.14
C MET A 159 10.42 -11.80 19.45
N ILE A 160 11.04 -11.06 20.36
CA ILE A 160 10.91 -9.60 20.45
C ILE A 160 12.30 -9.03 20.16
N THR A 161 12.39 -8.09 19.21
CA THR A 161 13.67 -7.53 18.80
C THR A 161 14.20 -6.52 19.82
N ASN A 162 15.52 -6.33 19.82
CA ASN A 162 16.19 -5.35 20.66
C ASN A 162 17.12 -4.50 19.77
N PRO A 163 17.12 -3.17 19.90
CA PRO A 163 16.36 -2.37 20.87
C PRO A 163 14.91 -2.06 20.47
N ASP A 164 14.49 -2.41 19.26
CA ASP A 164 13.26 -1.87 18.63
C ASP A 164 11.95 -2.39 19.26
N GLY A 165 11.97 -3.56 19.93
CA GLY A 165 10.83 -4.04 20.71
C GLY A 165 9.67 -4.59 19.88
N ASP A 166 9.92 -4.94 18.62
CA ASP A 166 8.92 -5.52 17.73
C ASP A 166 8.82 -7.04 17.88
N ILE A 167 7.61 -7.58 17.80
CA ILE A 167 7.36 -9.01 17.96
C ILE A 167 7.17 -9.73 16.61
N ALA A 168 7.62 -10.98 16.57
CA ALA A 168 7.02 -12.01 15.74
C ALA A 168 6.49 -13.15 16.61
N GLU A 169 5.27 -13.58 16.34
CA GLU A 169 4.54 -14.60 17.08
C GLU A 169 3.89 -15.60 16.12
N ASP A 170 3.53 -16.79 16.61
CA ASP A 170 2.80 -17.78 15.82
C ASP A 170 1.69 -18.48 16.59
N ARG A 171 0.78 -19.09 15.84
CA ARG A 171 -0.29 -19.94 16.37
C ARG A 171 -0.70 -20.96 15.33
N LYS A 172 -0.80 -22.23 15.71
CA LYS A 172 -1.41 -23.27 14.86
C LYS A 172 -2.91 -23.36 15.14
N VAL A 173 -3.71 -23.49 14.09
CA VAL A 173 -5.17 -23.65 14.18
C VAL A 173 -5.62 -24.87 13.39
N SER A 174 -6.75 -25.46 13.80
CA SER A 174 -7.31 -26.69 13.21
C SER A 174 -8.78 -26.55 12.79
N ALA A 175 -9.31 -25.34 12.79
CA ALA A 175 -10.65 -25.03 12.32
C ALA A 175 -10.66 -23.75 11.47
N VAL A 176 -11.52 -23.73 10.45
CA VAL A 176 -11.90 -22.49 9.77
C VAL A 176 -12.51 -21.56 10.81
N GLY A 177 -11.99 -20.34 10.91
CA GLY A 177 -12.39 -19.43 11.97
C GLY A 177 -11.93 -18.00 11.73
N SER A 178 -12.50 -17.08 12.51
CA SER A 178 -12.06 -15.69 12.54
C SER A 178 -10.92 -15.56 13.55
N TYR A 179 -9.74 -15.15 13.07
CA TYR A 179 -8.54 -15.02 13.88
C TYR A 179 -7.94 -13.62 13.74
N SER A 180 -7.31 -13.15 14.82
CA SER A 180 -6.57 -11.90 14.87
C SER A 180 -5.29 -12.12 15.66
N ALA A 181 -4.17 -11.64 15.12
CA ALA A 181 -2.93 -11.51 15.88
C ALA A 181 -2.98 -10.23 16.70
N SER A 182 -2.42 -10.26 17.90
CA SER A 182 -2.43 -9.11 18.80
C SER A 182 -1.24 -9.16 19.73
N ALA A 183 -0.70 -8.02 20.17
CA ALA A 183 0.38 -8.02 21.15
C ALA A 183 0.22 -6.88 22.16
N SER A 184 0.61 -7.14 23.41
CA SER A 184 0.56 -6.13 24.48
C SER A 184 1.76 -5.20 24.39
N LEU A 185 1.55 -3.90 24.54
CA LEU A 185 2.62 -2.89 24.49
C LEU A 185 2.92 -2.34 25.89
N ASN A 186 4.12 -1.81 26.10
CA ASN A 186 4.53 -1.19 27.37
C ASN A 186 3.94 0.21 27.60
N GLY A 187 3.18 0.73 26.64
CA GLY A 187 2.45 1.99 26.69
C GLY A 187 1.60 2.17 25.44
N ALA A 188 0.68 3.13 25.45
CA ALA A 188 -0.06 3.48 24.25
C ALA A 188 0.86 4.20 23.26
N GLY A 189 0.87 3.74 22.01
CA GLY A 189 1.62 4.40 20.95
C GLY A 189 1.30 3.85 19.57
N PRO A 190 1.87 4.47 18.51
CA PRO A 190 1.68 4.05 17.14
C PRO A 190 2.17 2.62 16.90
N TRP A 191 1.36 1.82 16.24
CA TRP A 191 1.66 0.45 15.90
C TRP A 191 1.08 0.06 14.54
N LEU A 192 1.69 -0.95 13.94
CA LEU A 192 1.19 -1.71 12.80
C LEU A 192 1.21 -3.19 13.20
N MET A 193 0.18 -3.95 12.84
CA MET A 193 0.14 -5.41 13.06
C MET A 193 -0.27 -6.13 11.80
N HIS A 194 0.46 -7.19 11.47
CA HIS A 194 0.13 -8.14 10.42
C HIS A 194 -0.22 -9.50 11.00
N MET A 195 -1.12 -10.20 10.32
CA MET A 195 -1.35 -11.63 10.48
C MET A 195 -1.34 -12.28 9.09
N VAL A 196 -0.64 -13.39 8.93
CA VAL A 196 -0.65 -14.21 7.72
C VAL A 196 -1.00 -15.65 8.10
N ALA A 197 -1.97 -16.24 7.43
CA ALA A 197 -2.32 -17.65 7.54
C ALA A 197 -1.66 -18.44 6.41
N PHE A 198 -0.92 -19.48 6.78
CA PHE A 198 -0.28 -20.41 5.88
C PHE A 198 -0.87 -21.82 6.04
N ARG A 199 -1.35 -22.37 4.93
CA ARG A 199 -1.96 -23.70 4.81
C ARG A 199 -0.95 -24.77 5.18
N ALA A 200 -1.34 -25.71 6.04
CA ALA A 200 -0.52 -26.88 6.31
C ALA A 200 -0.43 -27.81 5.08
N ALA A 201 0.68 -28.54 4.98
CA ALA A 201 0.88 -29.54 3.94
C ALA A 201 -0.22 -30.61 3.99
N GLY A 202 -0.70 -31.03 2.81
CA GLY A 202 -1.78 -32.01 2.69
C GLY A 202 -3.18 -31.48 2.97
N SER A 203 -3.35 -30.18 3.22
CA SER A 203 -4.68 -29.56 3.27
C SER A 203 -5.31 -29.55 1.87
N PRO A 204 -6.62 -29.86 1.75
CA PRO A 204 -7.29 -29.89 0.45
C PRO A 204 -7.20 -28.51 -0.20
N SER A 205 -6.59 -28.44 -1.39
CA SER A 205 -6.51 -27.19 -2.17
C SER A 205 -7.90 -26.57 -2.29
N PRO A 206 -8.07 -25.25 -2.06
CA PRO A 206 -9.36 -24.62 -2.28
C PRO A 206 -9.82 -24.93 -3.70
N THR A 207 -11.00 -25.53 -3.83
CA THR A 207 -11.60 -25.76 -5.13
C THR A 207 -11.79 -24.38 -5.77
N PRO A 208 -11.25 -24.12 -6.98
CA PRO A 208 -11.43 -22.82 -7.62
C PRO A 208 -12.94 -22.54 -7.69
N THR A 209 -13.35 -21.39 -7.16
CA THR A 209 -14.73 -20.93 -7.32
C THR A 209 -15.01 -20.87 -8.82
N PRO A 210 -16.06 -21.52 -9.35
CA PRO A 210 -16.35 -21.49 -10.77
C PRO A 210 -16.46 -20.02 -11.20
N THR A 211 -15.68 -19.65 -12.22
CA THR A 211 -15.81 -18.34 -12.87
C THR A 211 -17.27 -18.19 -13.28
N PRO A 212 -17.98 -17.11 -12.89
CA PRO A 212 -19.36 -16.91 -13.32
C PRO A 212 -19.38 -16.97 -14.84
N THR A 213 -20.23 -17.84 -15.39
CA THR A 213 -20.46 -17.93 -16.82
C THR A 213 -20.89 -16.55 -17.30
N PRO A 214 -20.27 -15.96 -18.35
CA PRO A 214 -20.67 -14.66 -18.84
C PRO A 214 -22.18 -14.69 -19.14
N THR A 215 -22.94 -13.83 -18.47
CA THR A 215 -24.34 -13.60 -18.79
C THR A 215 -24.41 -13.21 -20.27
N PRO A 216 -25.27 -13.84 -21.10
CA PRO A 216 -25.38 -13.48 -22.50
C PRO A 216 -25.68 -11.98 -22.61
N THR A 217 -24.80 -11.26 -23.29
CA THR A 217 -24.97 -9.85 -23.61
C THR A 217 -26.28 -9.67 -24.39
N PRO A 218 -27.17 -8.75 -24.00
CA PRO A 218 -28.38 -8.48 -24.78
C PRO A 218 -27.98 -8.09 -26.22
N THR A 219 -28.68 -8.68 -27.19
CA THR A 219 -28.44 -8.48 -28.62
C THR A 219 -28.55 -6.98 -28.96
N PRO A 220 -27.52 -6.37 -29.59
CA PRO A 220 -27.58 -4.96 -29.97
C PRO A 220 -28.66 -4.73 -31.03
N THR A 221 -29.47 -3.70 -30.81
CA THR A 221 -30.39 -3.12 -31.78
C THR A 221 -29.62 -2.66 -33.02
N PRO A 222 -30.08 -2.92 -34.26
CA PRO A 222 -29.29 -2.67 -35.47
C PRO A 222 -28.93 -1.18 -35.62
N THR A 223 -27.63 -0.92 -35.75
CA THR A 223 -27.05 0.38 -36.10
C THR A 223 -27.09 0.57 -37.64
N PRO A 224 -27.47 1.75 -38.17
CA PRO A 224 -27.44 2.03 -39.61
C PRO A 224 -26.03 1.92 -40.22
N ALA A 225 -26.01 1.51 -41.49
CA ALA A 225 -24.81 1.11 -42.23
C ALA A 225 -23.74 2.23 -42.37
N PRO A 226 -22.45 1.87 -42.30
CA PRO A 226 -21.35 2.81 -42.47
C PRO A 226 -21.04 3.11 -43.95
N THR A 227 -20.64 4.35 -44.21
CA THR A 227 -20.09 4.83 -45.48
C THR A 227 -18.65 4.33 -45.65
N PRO A 228 -18.22 3.86 -46.85
CA PRO A 228 -16.99 3.10 -47.03
C PRO A 228 -15.71 3.96 -47.00
N THR A 229 -14.65 3.38 -46.44
CA THR A 229 -13.28 3.91 -46.53
C THR A 229 -12.40 2.92 -47.31
N PRO A 230 -11.53 3.38 -48.24
CA PRO A 230 -10.61 2.51 -48.99
C PRO A 230 -9.34 2.10 -48.20
N SER A 231 -8.71 1.06 -48.76
CA SER A 231 -7.62 0.13 -48.34
C SER A 231 -6.18 0.65 -48.61
N PRO A 232 -5.04 -0.06 -48.36
CA PRO A 232 -4.49 -0.71 -47.14
C PRO A 232 -2.99 -0.37 -46.77
N THR A 233 -2.60 -0.66 -45.50
CA THR A 233 -1.32 -1.14 -44.85
C THR A 233 0.11 -0.69 -45.30
N PRO A 234 1.17 -0.55 -44.44
CA PRO A 234 1.58 -1.50 -43.35
C PRO A 234 2.42 -0.97 -42.12
N ARG A 235 2.80 -1.93 -41.24
CA ARG A 235 4.02 -2.04 -40.39
C ARG A 235 3.93 -1.73 -38.88
N ALA A 236 4.42 -2.70 -38.08
CA ALA A 236 4.49 -2.70 -36.62
C ALA A 236 5.27 -1.51 -36.03
N THR A 237 4.81 -0.99 -34.89
CA THR A 237 5.39 0.17 -34.20
C THR A 237 5.34 -0.02 -32.66
N PRO A 238 6.26 0.60 -31.92
CA PRO A 238 6.74 0.17 -30.60
C PRO A 238 5.72 0.38 -29.47
N THR A 239 5.95 -0.32 -28.36
CA THR A 239 5.20 -0.18 -27.10
C THR A 239 5.16 1.29 -26.69
N PRO A 240 3.96 1.89 -26.45
CA PRO A 240 3.84 3.32 -26.24
C PRO A 240 4.47 3.74 -24.92
N SER A 241 5.27 4.81 -25.00
CA SER A 241 5.61 5.67 -23.86
C SER A 241 4.31 6.14 -23.19
N PRO A 242 4.25 6.29 -21.86
CA PRO A 242 3.04 6.77 -21.18
C PRO A 242 2.58 8.08 -21.80
N THR A 243 1.33 8.12 -22.22
CA THR A 243 0.71 9.32 -22.81
C THR A 243 0.65 10.40 -21.73
N PRO A 244 1.16 11.63 -22.00
CA PRO A 244 1.07 12.71 -21.04
C PRO A 244 -0.40 13.00 -20.72
N THR A 245 -0.74 13.09 -19.43
CA THR A 245 -2.08 13.50 -19.00
C THR A 245 -2.36 14.91 -19.54
N PRO A 246 -3.48 15.13 -20.25
CA PRO A 246 -3.83 16.45 -20.76
C PRO A 246 -4.03 17.44 -19.60
N SER A 247 -3.61 18.69 -19.79
CA SER A 247 -3.82 19.77 -18.83
C SER A 247 -4.29 21.03 -19.54
N ILE A 248 -4.97 21.91 -18.80
CA ILE A 248 -5.39 23.22 -19.27
C ILE A 248 -4.73 24.31 -18.45
N SER A 249 -4.32 25.39 -19.11
CA SER A 249 -3.85 26.60 -18.43
C SER A 249 -5.01 27.56 -18.25
N LEU A 250 -5.28 27.94 -17.00
CA LEU A 250 -6.24 28.98 -16.65
C LEU A 250 -5.48 30.25 -16.26
N THR A 251 -5.95 31.40 -16.75
CA THR A 251 -5.43 32.72 -16.41
C THR A 251 -6.59 33.68 -16.10
N TRP A 252 -6.36 34.61 -15.19
CA TRP A 252 -7.33 35.66 -14.84
C TRP A 252 -6.63 36.99 -14.59
N ASN A 253 -7.41 38.07 -14.65
CA ASN A 253 -6.90 39.40 -14.32
C ASN A 253 -6.89 39.57 -12.80
N ALA A 254 -5.82 40.19 -12.28
CA ALA A 254 -5.77 40.54 -10.88
C ALA A 254 -6.80 41.64 -10.54
N ASP A 255 -7.34 41.60 -9.32
CA ASP A 255 -8.12 42.69 -8.79
C ASP A 255 -7.26 43.96 -8.62
N ALA A 256 -7.89 45.12 -8.78
CA ALA A 256 -7.23 46.38 -8.49
C ALA A 256 -6.91 46.45 -6.98
N PRO A 257 -5.68 46.81 -6.59
CA PRO A 257 -5.32 46.91 -5.18
C PRO A 257 -6.18 47.98 -4.49
N THR A 258 -6.66 47.67 -3.28
CA THR A 258 -7.42 48.62 -2.46
C THR A 258 -6.73 48.80 -1.11
N ASN A 259 -6.90 49.98 -0.50
CA ASN A 259 -6.38 50.25 0.84
C ASN A 259 -7.33 49.77 1.97
N ASN A 260 -8.48 49.18 1.61
CA ASN A 260 -9.43 48.65 2.56
C ASN A 260 -9.15 47.14 2.80
N PRO A 261 -8.76 46.73 4.03
CA PRO A 261 -8.42 45.34 4.34
C PRO A 261 -9.55 44.34 4.08
N SER A 262 -10.81 44.77 4.10
CA SER A 262 -11.96 43.90 3.84
C SER A 262 -12.18 43.62 2.35
N THR A 263 -11.57 44.41 1.46
CA THR A 263 -11.68 44.27 0.00
C THR A 263 -10.32 44.11 -0.68
N ASN A 264 -9.22 44.14 0.06
CA ASN A 264 -7.89 43.92 -0.47
C ASN A 264 -7.65 42.42 -0.69
N THR A 265 -7.56 42.02 -1.95
CA THR A 265 -7.24 40.66 -2.37
C THR A 265 -5.83 40.28 -1.93
N VAL A 266 -5.70 39.15 -1.24
CA VAL A 266 -4.40 38.58 -0.81
C VAL A 266 -4.12 37.22 -1.46
N GLY A 267 -5.10 36.63 -2.13
CA GLY A 267 -4.94 35.39 -2.89
C GLY A 267 -6.22 34.99 -3.63
N TYR A 268 -6.18 33.84 -4.29
CA TYR A 268 -7.28 33.32 -5.11
C TYR A 268 -7.57 31.85 -4.81
N HIS A 269 -8.85 31.49 -4.82
CA HIS A 269 -9.30 30.11 -4.84
C HIS A 269 -9.78 29.72 -6.25
N LEU A 270 -9.34 28.56 -6.74
CA LEU A 270 -9.93 27.93 -7.92
C LEU A 270 -10.98 26.93 -7.48
N HIS A 271 -12.20 27.08 -7.99
CA HIS A 271 -13.27 26.11 -7.79
C HIS A 271 -13.51 25.32 -9.07
N THR A 272 -13.53 23.99 -8.95
CA THR A 272 -13.67 23.05 -10.08
C THR A 272 -14.84 22.09 -9.84
N GLY A 273 -15.51 21.69 -10.92
CA GLY A 273 -16.59 20.71 -10.88
C GLY A 273 -16.95 20.15 -12.25
N PHE A 274 -17.83 19.14 -12.26
CA PHE A 274 -18.27 18.45 -13.48
C PHE A 274 -19.66 18.86 -13.96
N SER A 275 -20.27 19.87 -13.33
CA SER A 275 -21.56 20.40 -13.70
C SER A 275 -21.56 21.92 -13.56
N SER A 276 -22.16 22.62 -14.52
CA SER A 276 -22.24 24.08 -14.49
C SER A 276 -22.86 24.57 -13.18
N GLY A 277 -22.21 25.51 -12.51
CA GLY A 277 -22.65 26.06 -11.23
C GLY A 277 -22.52 25.13 -10.02
N ASN A 278 -21.94 23.93 -10.17
CA ASN A 278 -21.69 23.01 -9.07
C ASN A 278 -20.20 22.63 -9.03
N TYR A 279 -19.46 23.27 -8.14
CA TYR A 279 -18.03 23.08 -7.95
C TYR A 279 -17.79 22.31 -6.65
N THR A 280 -17.28 21.09 -6.77
CA THR A 280 -17.09 20.15 -5.66
C THR A 280 -15.66 20.16 -5.13
N GLN A 281 -14.73 20.83 -5.81
CA GLN A 281 -13.33 20.95 -5.41
C GLN A 281 -12.95 22.43 -5.36
N THR A 282 -12.20 22.80 -4.33
CA THR A 282 -11.63 24.13 -4.13
C THR A 282 -10.15 24.00 -3.85
N THR A 283 -9.33 24.77 -4.56
CA THR A 283 -7.87 24.78 -4.43
C THR A 283 -7.42 26.21 -4.14
N ASP A 284 -6.72 26.42 -3.03
CA ASP A 284 -6.04 27.70 -2.76
C ASP A 284 -4.78 27.82 -3.62
N LEU A 285 -4.70 28.91 -4.38
CA LEU A 285 -3.60 29.19 -5.29
C LEU A 285 -2.67 30.29 -4.79
N GLY A 286 -2.97 30.89 -3.63
CA GLY A 286 -2.28 32.08 -3.14
C GLY A 286 -2.39 33.25 -4.12
N ASN A 287 -1.41 34.16 -4.08
CA ASN A 287 -1.40 35.36 -4.92
C ASN A 287 -0.81 35.10 -6.32
N THR A 288 -1.43 34.20 -7.08
CA THR A 288 -1.12 33.95 -8.50
C THR A 288 -2.29 34.38 -9.40
N THR A 289 -2.01 34.60 -10.67
CA THR A 289 -3.03 34.88 -11.71
C THR A 289 -3.09 33.81 -12.79
N ALA A 290 -2.41 32.69 -12.58
CA ALA A 290 -2.38 31.55 -13.50
C ALA A 290 -2.19 30.21 -12.77
N VAL A 291 -2.77 29.15 -13.34
CA VAL A 291 -2.60 27.77 -12.87
C VAL A 291 -2.74 26.77 -14.03
N SER A 292 -1.99 25.66 -13.96
CA SER A 292 -2.17 24.52 -14.84
C SER A 292 -2.96 23.42 -14.11
N VAL A 293 -4.05 22.97 -14.70
CA VAL A 293 -4.96 21.97 -14.11
C VAL A 293 -4.94 20.69 -14.95
N PRO A 294 -4.56 19.54 -14.36
CA PRO A 294 -4.60 18.27 -15.07
C PRO A 294 -6.05 17.77 -15.22
N LEU A 295 -6.38 17.25 -16.40
CA LEU A 295 -7.70 16.73 -16.73
C LEU A 295 -7.72 15.20 -16.61
N GLN A 296 -7.95 14.71 -15.39
CA GLN A 296 -7.77 13.29 -15.04
C GLN A 296 -8.87 12.35 -15.56
N GLN A 297 -10.02 12.90 -15.99
CA GLN A 297 -11.18 12.14 -16.46
C GLN A 297 -11.51 12.53 -17.91
N SER A 298 -11.04 11.73 -18.87
CA SER A 298 -11.28 11.93 -20.30
C SER A 298 -12.78 11.98 -20.63
N GLY A 299 -13.16 12.87 -21.54
CA GLY A 299 -14.55 13.10 -21.96
C GLY A 299 -15.42 13.84 -20.94
N ALA A 300 -14.94 14.08 -19.71
CA ALA A 300 -15.67 14.88 -18.73
C ALA A 300 -15.52 16.37 -19.05
N THR A 301 -16.61 17.12 -18.93
CA THR A 301 -16.59 18.58 -18.98
C THR A 301 -16.30 19.14 -17.59
N TYR A 302 -15.18 19.84 -17.47
CA TYR A 302 -14.80 20.57 -16.28
C TYR A 302 -15.33 21.99 -16.37
N TYR A 303 -15.80 22.50 -15.25
CA TYR A 303 -16.26 23.87 -15.06
C TYR A 303 -15.39 24.53 -13.99
N PHE A 304 -14.93 25.75 -14.28
CA PHE A 304 -14.01 26.49 -13.43
C PHE A 304 -14.55 27.90 -13.15
N VAL A 305 -14.41 28.33 -11.91
CA VAL A 305 -14.50 29.73 -11.50
C VAL A 305 -13.38 30.04 -10.53
N VAL A 306 -13.02 31.31 -10.43
CA VAL A 306 -12.04 31.80 -9.46
C VAL A 306 -12.72 32.82 -8.55
N THR A 307 -12.43 32.76 -7.25
CA THR A 307 -12.73 33.83 -6.30
C THR A 307 -11.43 34.43 -5.79
N ALA A 308 -11.46 35.71 -5.47
CA ALA A 308 -10.42 36.37 -4.69
C ALA A 308 -10.78 36.28 -3.21
N TYR A 309 -9.79 36.16 -2.32
CA TYR A 309 -10.03 36.27 -0.88
C TYR A 309 -9.21 37.39 -0.24
N ASN A 310 -9.79 38.01 0.79
CA ASN A 310 -9.15 39.05 1.57
C ASN A 310 -8.32 38.49 2.74
N SER A 311 -7.65 39.36 3.49
CA SER A 311 -6.84 38.96 4.66
C SER A 311 -7.61 38.25 5.79
N ALA A 312 -8.94 38.31 5.79
CA ALA A 312 -9.81 37.58 6.71
C ALA A 312 -10.28 36.23 6.14
N GLY A 313 -9.80 35.82 4.96
CA GLY A 313 -10.19 34.59 4.28
C GLY A 313 -11.60 34.61 3.69
N THR A 314 -12.21 35.80 3.51
CA THR A 314 -13.54 35.92 2.91
C THR A 314 -13.43 36.01 1.39
N ASP A 315 -14.13 35.11 0.69
CA ASP A 315 -14.20 35.09 -0.77
C ASP A 315 -15.07 36.20 -1.36
N SER A 316 -14.65 36.67 -2.54
CA SER A 316 -15.42 37.51 -3.43
C SER A 316 -16.55 36.71 -4.11
N PRO A 317 -17.47 37.40 -4.82
CA PRO A 317 -18.24 36.73 -5.86
C PRO A 317 -17.32 36.02 -6.87
N ALA A 318 -17.79 34.89 -7.39
CA ALA A 318 -17.08 34.12 -8.40
C ALA A 318 -16.91 34.89 -9.71
N SER A 319 -15.81 34.62 -10.42
CA SER A 319 -15.58 35.05 -11.79
C SER A 319 -16.66 34.53 -12.74
N ASN A 320 -16.62 34.96 -14.00
CA ASN A 320 -17.34 34.24 -15.05
C ASN A 320 -16.84 32.78 -15.11
N GLN A 321 -17.78 31.86 -15.33
CA GLN A 321 -17.47 30.44 -15.48
C GLN A 321 -16.83 30.18 -16.85
N VAL A 322 -15.79 29.35 -16.85
CA VAL A 322 -15.22 28.77 -18.07
C VAL A 322 -15.31 27.25 -18.00
N SER A 323 -15.29 26.58 -19.15
CA SER A 323 -15.37 25.13 -19.21
C SER A 323 -14.49 24.54 -20.29
N VAL A 324 -13.97 23.35 -20.04
CA VAL A 324 -13.25 22.54 -21.04
C VAL A 324 -13.69 21.10 -20.94
N THR A 325 -13.88 20.44 -22.07
CA THR A 325 -14.05 18.99 -22.10
C THR A 325 -12.68 18.35 -22.23
N ALA A 326 -12.34 17.48 -21.28
CA ALA A 326 -11.09 16.74 -21.33
C ALA A 326 -11.04 15.91 -22.63
N PRO A 327 -9.89 15.94 -23.33
CA PRO A 327 -9.74 15.20 -24.58
C PRO A 327 -9.81 13.69 -24.36
#